data_AF-A0AAN8YGI0-F1
#
_entry.id   AF-A0AAN8YGI0-F1
#
_cell.length_a   1.000
_cell.length_b   1.000
_cell.length_c   1.000
_cell.angle_alpha   90.00
_cell.angle_beta   90.00
_cell.angle_gamma   90.00
#
_symmetry.space_group_name_H-M   'P 1'
#
loop_
_entity.id
_entity.type
_entity.pdbx_description
1 polymer ?
#
loop_
_entity_poly.entity_id
_entity_poly.type
_entity_poly.pdbx_seq_one_letter_code
_entity_poly.pdbx_strand_id
1 'polypeptide(L)' 'MRRGPVEKARFEVYQENLEKVTRASGRRVDDSAWYGTSAKNVDSLMRRGFEMNSFVPASYPHGVGIYLSPFLSPQIR' A
#
# COMPACT_ATOMS: atom_id res chain seq x y z
N MET A 1 -6.26 14.05 4.78
CA MET A 1 -6.20 14.49 6.20
C MET A 1 -5.35 13.51 6.99
N ARG A 2 -4.12 13.90 7.36
CA ARG A 2 -3.23 13.12 8.24
C ARG A 2 -3.22 13.84 9.58
N ARG A 3 -4.18 13.52 10.46
CA ARG A 3 -4.46 14.36 11.62
C ARG A 3 -3.79 13.89 12.91
N GLY A 4 -3.33 12.63 12.99
CA GLY A 4 -2.70 12.09 14.18
C GLY A 4 -1.17 11.99 14.09
N PRO A 5 -0.45 11.94 15.23
CA PRO A 5 1.00 11.80 15.27
C PRO A 5 1.50 10.52 14.59
N VAL A 6 0.76 9.42 14.70
CA VAL A 6 1.13 8.12 14.12
C VAL A 6 1.05 8.15 12.60
N GLU A 7 0.00 8.73 12.03
CA GLU A 7 -0.16 8.85 10.58
C GLU A 7 0.90 9.77 9.97
N LYS A 8 1.31 10.81 10.71
CA LYS A 8 2.40 11.70 10.28
C LYS A 8 3.74 10.96 10.25
N ALA A 9 4.10 10.28 11.33
CA ALA A 9 5.34 9.51 11.40
C ALA A 9 5.40 8.41 10.31
N ARG A 10 4.29 7.71 10.06
CA ARG A 10 4.21 6.74 8.96
C ARG A 10 4.41 7.36 7.59
N PHE A 11 3.85 8.55 7.37
CA PHE A 11 4.02 9.25 6.11
C PHE A 11 5.46 9.71 5.90
N GLU A 12 6.14 10.19 6.94
CA GLU A 12 7.56 10.57 6.87
C GLU A 12 8.44 9.37 6.51
N VAL A 13 8.25 8.21 7.15
CA VAL A 13 8.96 6.97 6.81
C VAL A 13 8.66 6.52 5.37
N TYR A 14 7.41 6.65 4.93
CA TYR A 14 7.03 6.37 3.54
C TYR A 14 7.80 7.28 2.56
N GLN A 15 7.85 8.58 2.82
CA GLN A 15 8.56 9.54 1.97
C GLN A 15 10.06 9.24 1.90
N GLU A 16 10.69 8.95 3.03
CA GLU A 16 12.12 8.62 3.08
C GLU A 16 12.43 7.35 2.26
N ASN A 17 11.59 6.32 2.39
CA ASN A 17 11.74 5.09 1.61
C ASN A 17 11.51 5.32 0.12
N LEU A 18 10.49 6.12 -0.23
CA LEU A 18 10.19 6.49 -1.61
C LEU A 18 11.37 7.19 -2.28
N GLU A 19 12.03 8.11 -1.57
CA GLU A 19 13.23 8.80 -2.08
C GLU A 19 14.39 7.84 -2.30
N LYS A 20 14.68 6.95 -1.34
CA LYS A 20 15.74 5.94 -1.46
C LYS A 20 15.50 5.01 -2.66
N VAL A 21 14.28 4.49 -2.80
CA VAL A 21 13.91 3.56 -3.87
C VAL A 21 13.89 4.26 -5.23
N THR A 22 13.37 5.48 -5.30
CA THR A 22 13.40 6.30 -6.53
C THR A 22 14.83 6.55 -6.99
N ARG A 23 15.73 6.89 -6.06
CA ARG A 23 17.16 7.08 -6.37
C ARG A 23 17.81 5.79 -6.88
N ALA A 24 17.56 4.66 -6.23
CA ALA A 24 18.14 3.37 -6.60
C ALA A 24 17.61 2.83 -7.94
N SER A 25 16.34 3.07 -8.25
CA SER A 25 15.70 2.58 -9.48
C SER A 25 15.89 3.50 -10.70
N GLY A 26 16.39 4.73 -10.51
CA GLY A 26 16.59 5.71 -11.58
C GLY A 26 15.29 6.26 -12.18
N ARG A 27 14.12 5.92 -11.61
CA ARG A 27 12.81 6.43 -12.01
C ARG A 27 11.94 6.69 -10.78
N ARG A 28 10.99 7.61 -10.89
CA ARG A 28 10.01 7.85 -9.82
C ARG A 28 9.17 6.59 -9.61
N VAL A 29 9.19 6.07 -8.39
CA VAL A 29 8.35 4.93 -7.97
C VAL A 29 7.13 5.47 -7.26
N ASP A 30 6.27 6.19 -7.97
CA ASP A 30 4.97 6.59 -7.43
C ASP A 30 3.89 6.08 -8.36
N ASP A 31 3.27 4.97 -7.99
CA ASP A 31 1.98 4.58 -8.51
C ASP A 31 1.01 4.47 -7.33
N SER A 32 -0.02 5.31 -7.35
CA SER A 32 -1.19 5.05 -6.51
C SER A 32 -1.80 3.71 -6.94
N ALA A 33 -2.43 3.00 -6.01
CA ALA A 33 -3.05 1.71 -6.29
C ALA A 33 -4.24 1.48 -5.35
N TRP A 34 -5.11 0.55 -5.73
CA TRP A 34 -6.26 0.13 -4.92
C TRP A 34 -5.92 -1.09 -4.07
N TYR A 35 -6.35 -1.08 -2.81
CA TYR A 35 -6.32 -2.24 -1.94
C TYR A 35 -7.76 -2.59 -1.51
N GLY A 36 -8.24 -3.75 -1.94
CA GLY A 36 -9.56 -4.25 -1.55
C GLY A 36 -9.51 -4.89 -0.16
N THR A 37 -10.34 -4.41 0.76
CA THR A 37 -10.45 -5.00 2.10
C THR A 37 -11.86 -4.85 2.67
N SER A 38 -12.20 -5.62 3.69
CA SER A 38 -13.49 -5.51 4.38
C SER A 38 -13.53 -4.30 5.32
N ALA A 39 -14.72 -3.75 5.57
CA ALA A 39 -14.89 -2.63 6.52
C ALA A 39 -14.28 -2.91 7.91
N LYS A 40 -14.34 -4.17 8.36
CA LYS A 40 -13.75 -4.61 9.64
C LYS A 40 -12.23 -4.46 9.65
N ASN A 41 -11.57 -4.65 8.51
CA ASN A 41 -10.12 -4.59 8.40
C ASN A 41 -9.58 -3.17 8.23
N VAL A 42 -10.42 -2.19 7.88
CA VAL A 42 -10.01 -0.79 7.69
C VAL A 42 -9.44 -0.20 8.98
N ASP A 43 -10.10 -0.37 10.13
CA ASP A 43 -9.60 0.17 11.41
C ASP A 43 -8.24 -0.44 11.78
N SER A 44 -8.09 -1.75 11.60
CA SER A 44 -6.80 -2.44 11.78
C SER A 44 -5.71 -1.87 10.86
N LEU A 45 -6.02 -1.68 9.57
CA LEU A 45 -5.08 -1.12 8.60
C LEU A 45 -4.66 0.30 8.97
N MET A 46 -5.61 1.14 9.39
CA MET A 46 -5.31 2.52 9.79
C MET A 46 -4.46 2.55 11.06
N ARG A 47 -4.69 1.64 12.01
CA ARG A 47 -3.94 1.59 13.27
C ARG A 47 -2.59 0.93 13.18
N ARG A 48 -2.40 -0.08 12.34
CA ARG A 48 -1.17 -0.90 12.31
C ARG A 48 -0.44 -0.89 10.97
N GLY A 49 -1.06 -0.36 9.92
CA GLY A 49 -0.54 -0.41 8.56
C GLY A 49 -0.78 -1.77 7.92
N PHE A 50 -0.12 -2.01 6.79
CA PHE A 50 -0.10 -3.32 6.16
C PHE A 50 0.79 -4.28 6.95
N GLU A 51 0.18 -5.22 7.66
CA GLU A 51 0.91 -6.31 8.27
C GLU A 51 1.04 -7.48 7.29
N MET A 52 2.23 -8.06 7.22
CA MET A 52 2.52 -9.26 6.42
C MET A 52 1.98 -10.54 7.08
N ASN A 53 0.84 -10.44 7.77
CA ASN A 53 0.16 -11.54 8.45
C ASN A 53 -1.01 -12.09 7.63
N SER A 54 -1.34 -11.45 6.50
CA SER A 54 -2.47 -11.84 5.66
C SER A 54 -2.01 -12.69 4.48
N PHE A 55 -2.16 -14.01 4.61
CA PHE A 55 -2.25 -14.90 3.45
C PHE A 55 -3.63 -14.67 2.82
N VAL A 56 -3.76 -13.62 2.03
CA VAL A 56 -4.99 -13.43 1.24
C VAL A 56 -4.94 -14.47 0.11
N PRO A 57 -5.92 -15.38 0.00
CA PRO A 57 -6.01 -16.26 -1.16
C PRO A 57 -6.24 -15.39 -2.40
N ALA A 58 -5.23 -15.31 -3.27
CA ALA A 58 -5.38 -14.73 -4.59
C ALA A 58 -5.71 -15.86 -5.58
N SER A 59 -6.62 -15.63 -6.51
CA SER A 59 -6.99 -16.65 -7.52
C SER A 59 -5.83 -17.01 -8.45
N TYR A 60 -4.87 -16.09 -8.63
CA TYR A 60 -3.64 -16.29 -9.40
C TYR A 60 -2.47 -15.60 -8.66
N PRO A 61 -1.90 -16.24 -7.64
CA PRO A 61 -0.85 -15.61 -6.85
C PRO A 61 0.46 -15.55 -7.65
N HIS A 62 1.12 -14.40 -7.62
CA HIS A 62 2.47 -14.22 -8.17
C HIS A 62 3.57 -14.31 -7.09
N GLY A 63 3.19 -14.74 -5.89
CA GLY A 63 4.07 -14.86 -4.72
C GLY A 63 3.32 -14.67 -3.41
N VAL A 64 4.06 -14.44 -2.33
CA VAL A 64 3.50 -14.12 -1.01
C VAL A 64 3.71 -12.64 -0.76
N GLY A 65 2.62 -11.89 -0.57
CA GLY A 65 2.69 -10.44 -0.34
C GLY A 65 1.34 -9.75 -0.36
N ILE A 66 1.38 -8.42 -0.33
CA ILE A 66 0.19 -7.57 -0.40
C ILE A 66 -0.18 -7.39 -1.86
N TYR A 67 -1.41 -7.76 -2.21
CA TYR A 67 -1.94 -7.62 -3.56
C TYR A 67 -2.64 -6.27 -3.72
N LEU A 68 -2.20 -5.50 -4.72
CA LEU A 68 -2.77 -4.21 -5.08
C LEU A 68 -3.31 -4.28 -6.51
N SER A 69 -4.43 -3.60 -6.76
CA SER A 69 -4.93 -3.38 -8.12
C SER A 69 -4.43 -2.05 -8.67
N PRO A 70 -4.14 -1.94 -9.97
CA PRO A 70 -3.76 -0.67 -10.58
C PRO A 70 -4.79 0.43 -10.29
N PHE A 71 -4.35 1.68 -10.09
CA PHE A 71 -5.26 2.80 -9.82
C PHE A 71 -6.34 2.98 -10.90
N LEU A 72 -6.00 2.68 -12.16
CA LEU A 72 -6.91 2.76 -13.30
C LEU A 72 -7.77 1.48 -13.48
N SER A 73 -7.87 0.64 -12.46
CA SER A 73 -8.68 -0.59 -12.47
C SER A 73 -10.10 -0.36 -11.92
N PRO A 74 -11.16 -0.99 -12.49
CA PRO A 74 -11.12 -1.72 -13.75
C PRO A 74 -10.84 -0.75 -14.90
N GLN A 75 -10.09 -1.21 -15.91
CA GLN A 75 -9.98 -0.47 -17.15
C GLN A 75 -11.40 -0.42 -17.74
N ILE A 76 -12.01 0.77 -17.74
CA ILE A 76 -13.25 0.99 -18.49
C ILE A 76 -12.87 0.81 -19.96
N ARG A 77 -13.21 -0.35 -20.51
CA ARG A 77 -13.16 -0.61 -21.95
C ARG A 77 -14.46 -0.15 -22.58
#